data_AF-A0A1V9FQS2-F1
#
_entry.id   AF-A0A1V9FQS2-F1
#
_cell.length_a   1.000
_cell.length_b   1.000
_cell.length_c   1.000
_cell.angle_alpha   90.00
_cell.angle_beta   90.00
_cell.angle_gamma   90.00
#
_symmetry.space_group_name_H-M   'P 1'
#
loop_
_entity.id
_entity.type
_entity.pdbx_description
1 polymer ?
#
loop_
_entity_poly.entity_id
_entity_poly.type
_entity_poly.pdbx_seq_one_letter_code
_entity_poly.pdbx_strand_id
1 'polypeptide(L)' 'MTVEPISTYNIKALAQLMLELWPDSSFDEELESCIIILNNDNDVCYLIKDKEMTIKLDDKIART' A
#
# COMPACT_ATOMS: atom_id res chain seq x y z
N MET A 1 9.16 0.89 14.44
CA MET A 1 9.27 0.49 13.02
C MET A 1 9.29 -1.02 12.85
N THR A 2 8.25 -1.58 12.23
CA THR A 2 8.17 -2.95 11.72
C THR A 2 7.82 -2.89 10.24
N VAL A 3 8.54 -3.65 9.41
CA VAL A 3 8.25 -3.78 7.97
C VAL A 3 7.56 -5.11 7.76
N GLU A 4 6.39 -5.09 7.13
CA GLU A 4 5.64 -6.30 6.78
C GLU A 4 5.30 -6.29 5.28
N PRO A 5 5.37 -7.44 4.59
CA PRO A 5 4.93 -7.53 3.20
C PRO A 5 3.41 -7.30 3.09
N ILE A 6 2.96 -6.78 1.95
CA ILE A 6 1.53 -6.72 1.65
C ILE A 6 0.96 -8.14 1.61
N SER A 7 -0.21 -8.27 2.21
CA SER A 7 -1.00 -9.49 2.28
C SER A 7 -2.48 -9.11 2.35
N THR A 8 -3.35 -10.10 2.20
CA THR A 8 -4.80 -9.91 2.36
C THR A 8 -5.20 -9.35 3.74
N TYR A 9 -4.36 -9.49 4.77
CA TYR A 9 -4.62 -9.00 6.12
C TYR A 9 -4.36 -7.50 6.29
N ASN A 10 -3.46 -6.91 5.52
CA ASN A 10 -3.04 -5.51 5.66
C ASN A 10 -3.30 -4.65 4.42
N ILE A 11 -3.87 -5.24 3.36
CA ILE A 11 -4.22 -4.55 2.12
C ILE A 11 -5.18 -3.36 2.30
N LYS A 12 -6.12 -3.45 3.25
CA LYS A 12 -7.03 -2.34 3.57
C LYS A 12 -6.29 -1.17 4.20
N ALA A 13 -5.29 -1.45 5.03
CA ALA A 13 -4.46 -0.41 5.62
C ALA A 13 -3.62 0.29 4.54
N LEU A 14 -3.16 -0.44 3.52
CA LEU A 14 -2.52 0.16 2.36
C LEU A 14 -3.47 1.10 1.60
N ALA A 15 -4.68 0.65 1.26
CA ALA A 15 -5.65 1.47 0.56
C ALA A 15 -6.02 2.76 1.33
N GLN A 16 -6.11 2.69 2.66
CA GLN A 16 -6.32 3.88 3.51
C GLN A 16 -5.17 4.89 3.39
N LEU A 17 -3.93 4.43 3.28
CA LEU A 17 -2.78 5.32 3.12
C LEU A 17 -2.72 5.93 1.73
N MET A 18 -3.09 5.15 0.71
CA MET A 18 -3.17 5.68 -0.66
C MET A 18 -4.22 6.80 -0.74
N LEU A 19 -5.32 6.71 0.01
CA LEU A 19 -6.28 7.81 0.16
C LEU A 19 -5.69 9.05 0.85
N GLU A 20 -4.81 8.88 1.84
CA GLU A 20 -4.12 10.01 2.46
C GLU A 20 -3.18 10.71 1.46
N LEU A 21 -2.62 9.95 0.51
CA LEU A 21 -1.75 10.47 -0.55
C LEU A 21 -2.54 11.07 -1.73
N TRP A 22 -3.68 10.47 -2.08
CA TRP A 22 -4.58 10.87 -3.16
C TRP A 22 -6.01 11.06 -2.63
N PRO A 23 -6.30 12.22 -2.00
CA PRO A 23 -7.60 12.47 -1.37
C PRO A 23 -8.77 12.58 -2.35
N ASP A 24 -8.49 12.75 -3.65
CA ASP A 24 -9.50 12.80 -4.71
C ASP A 24 -9.95 11.40 -5.18
N SER A 25 -9.28 10.34 -4.71
CA SER A 25 -9.61 8.95 -5.03
C SER A 25 -10.63 8.36 -4.06
N SER A 26 -11.29 7.28 -4.46
CA SER A 26 -12.19 6.51 -3.59
C SER A 26 -11.49 5.31 -2.96
N PHE A 27 -11.95 4.90 -1.77
CA PHE A 27 -11.38 3.74 -1.08
C PHE A 27 -11.42 2.47 -1.94
N ASP A 28 -12.51 2.29 -2.68
CA ASP A 28 -12.73 1.10 -3.51
C ASP A 28 -11.75 1.06 -4.69
N GLU A 29 -11.49 2.20 -5.34
CA GLU A 29 -10.50 2.31 -6.43
C GLU A 29 -9.07 2.03 -5.93
N GLU A 30 -8.71 2.56 -4.76
CA GLU A 30 -7.40 2.29 -4.16
C GLU A 30 -7.28 0.83 -3.71
N LEU A 31 -8.34 0.23 -3.18
CA LEU A 31 -8.36 -1.17 -2.79
C LEU A 31 -8.20 -2.09 -4.00
N GLU A 32 -8.85 -1.81 -5.12
CA GLU A 32 -8.65 -2.54 -6.38
C GLU A 32 -7.20 -2.44 -6.85
N SER A 33 -6.61 -1.25 -6.79
CA SER A 33 -5.19 -1.03 -7.11
C SER A 33 -4.27 -1.85 -6.22
N CYS A 34 -4.53 -1.89 -4.91
CA CYS A 34 -3.79 -2.71 -3.97
C CYS A 34 -3.93 -4.21 -4.26
N ILE A 35 -5.11 -4.67 -4.70
CA ILE A 35 -5.35 -6.07 -5.06
C ILE A 35 -4.57 -6.46 -6.32
N ILE A 36 -4.47 -5.54 -7.29
CA ILE A 36 -3.65 -5.74 -8.48
C ILE A 36 -2.17 -5.89 -8.07
N ILE A 37 -1.67 -5.01 -7.19
CA ILE A 37 -0.30 -5.08 -6.67
C ILE A 37 -0.04 -6.40 -5.94
N LEU A 38 -0.97 -6.85 -5.07
CA LEU A 38 -0.82 -8.10 -4.32
C LEU A 38 -0.76 -9.33 -5.23
N ASN A 39 -1.46 -9.31 -6.37
CA ASN A 39 -1.50 -10.43 -7.32
C ASN A 39 -0.40 -10.35 -8.40
N ASN A 40 0.40 -9.29 -8.41
CA ASN A 40 1.49 -9.15 -9.37
C ASN A 40 2.77 -9.79 -8.81
N ASP A 41 3.18 -10.93 -9.36
CA ASP A 41 4.42 -11.63 -8.96
C ASP A 41 5.71 -10.82 -9.23
N ASN A 42 5.62 -9.73 -10.01
CA ASN A 42 6.77 -8.86 -10.32
C ASN A 42 6.89 -7.63 -9.42
N ASP A 43 5.83 -7.27 -8.68
CA ASP A 43 5.83 -6.10 -7.81
C ASP A 43 5.92 -6.54 -6.36
N VAL A 44 6.76 -5.86 -5.57
CA VAL A 44 6.89 -6.14 -4.14
C VAL A 44 6.56 -4.88 -3.36
N CYS A 45 5.46 -4.91 -2.62
CA CYS A 45 5.01 -3.81 -1.80
C CYS A 45 5.12 -4.16 -0.30
N TYR A 46 5.57 -3.19 0.49
CA TYR A 46 5.78 -3.32 1.93
C TYR A 46 5.08 -2.21 2.69
N LEU A 47 4.53 -2.55 3.86
CA LEU A 47 4.00 -1.59 4.83
C LEU A 47 5.01 -1.39 5.95
N ILE A 48 5.42 -0.13 6.16
CA ILE A 48 6.28 0.27 7.27
C ILE A 48 5.41 0.82 8.39
N LYS A 49 5.19 0.07 9.46
CA LYS A 49 4.49 0.57 10.65
C LYS A 49 5.48 1.20 11.62
N ASP A 50 5.38 2.50 11.88
CA ASP A 50 6.09 3.10 13.02
C ASP A 50 5.21 3.21 14.28
N LYS A 51 5.84 3.22 15.46
CA LYS A 51 5.15 3.24 16.77
C LYS A 51 4.34 4.52 16.99
N GLU A 52 4.66 5.58 16.26
CA GLU A 52 3.74 6.68 15.98
C GLU A 52 3.24 6.48 14.54
N MET A 53 1.93 6.31 14.40
CA MET A 53 1.22 5.83 13.21
C MET A 53 1.49 6.68 11.97
N THR A 54 2.62 6.45 11.30
CA THR A 54 2.96 7.02 9.98
C THR A 54 3.44 5.86 9.13
N ILE A 55 2.62 5.43 8.16
CA ILE A 55 2.97 4.33 7.27
C ILE A 55 3.48 4.92 5.96
N LYS A 56 4.71 4.54 5.58
CA LYS A 56 5.35 5.00 4.34
C LYS A 56 5.36 3.86 3.33
N LEU A 57 4.93 4.16 2.11
CA LEU A 57 5.07 3.29 0.94
C LEU A 57 6.50 3.45 0.39
N ASP A 58 7.30 2.39 0.42
CA ASP A 58 8.59 2.34 -0.30
C ASP A 58 8.33 1.66 -1.64
N ASP A 59 7.96 2.45 -2.64
CA ASP A 59 7.78 1.97 -4.01
C ASP A 59 9.11 2.12 -4.76
N LYS A 60 9.83 1.02 -4.87
CA LYS A 60 11.07 0.92 -5.64
C LYS A 60 10.82 0.36 -7.04
N ILE A 61 9.70 0.67 -7.70
CA ILE A 61 9.53 0.36 -9.12
C ILE A 61 9.11 1.62 -9.87
N ALA A 62 10.12 2.31 -10.38
CA ALA A 62 9.99 3.43 -11.29
C ALA A 62 9.20 3.01 -12.53
N ARG A 63 8.01 3.62 -12.71
CA ARG A 63 7.31 3.71 -14.00
C ARG A 63 8.32 4.17 -15.07
N THR A 64 8.67 3.27 -15.97
CA THR A 64 9.26 3.57 -17.30
C THR A 64 8.14 3.50 -18.33
#